data_AF-A0A292PJT2-F1
#
_entry.id   AF-A0A292PJT2-F1
#
_cell.length_a   1.000
_cell.length_b   1.000
_cell.length_c   1.000
_cell.angle_alpha   90.00
_cell.angle_beta   90.00
_cell.angle_gamma   90.00
#
_symmetry.space_group_name_H-M   'P 1'
#
loop_
_entity.id
_entity.type
_entity.pdbx_description
1 polymer ?
#
loop_
_entity_poly.entity_id
_entity_poly.type
_entity_poly.pdbx_seq_one_letter_code
_entity_poly.pdbx_strand_id
1 'polypeptide(L)'
;MVPPSPISSQEANHYYHGLYSRPVLVARTGTILWKPPVSPPGYFLRKVLLSVGNHPLTELWEANLALQIHKILDSKEIKWTSTDVVRIGVVGESITPVIIWIGVQPDTLSWEAGYSVAIECKELLVANRILDVEVEIRESVVTRYSGPTFAKPAALGDPTAELLEPLTSTLGLSICNMCSEWAEGTGGFYVRDKTRDSKLYLVTARHVVLPTRPDDTVYEQKRSSQPYDKIALFSSTAFINYLERITTAIARKQMVQTFQARVVESLRGSEEIVSCSATTNLASQEALLQEATEAIEAMKILYKNVVKSWDTIENRIIGHLRFSPPTPILCWVSWDYAVIELDKSKINDATFAGNAIDLGTQITPDEFTCLMFPNRTGRHDFKYPVNRLFPVRGVVPDDEMHRPTMVDQQDNACLIVMKRGISTALTIGRATNLVSYTLTAVKPPPLNGQY
;
A
#
# COMPACT_ATOMS: atom_id res chain seq x y z
N MET A 1 -30.33 14.33 39.45
CA MET A 1 -28.91 14.42 39.87
C MET A 1 -28.37 15.73 39.33
N VAL A 2 -27.69 16.52 40.15
CA VAL A 2 -27.00 17.74 39.69
C VAL A 2 -25.87 17.30 38.75
N PRO A 3 -25.73 17.87 37.54
CA PRO A 3 -24.59 17.53 36.68
C PRO A 3 -23.29 17.87 37.42
N PRO A 4 -22.25 17.02 37.33
CA PRO A 4 -20.96 17.34 37.94
C PRO A 4 -20.43 18.67 37.39
N SER A 5 -19.63 19.38 38.19
CA SER A 5 -18.99 20.61 37.73
C SER A 5 -18.19 20.37 36.44
N PRO A 6 -18.15 21.35 35.52
CA PRO A 6 -17.30 21.25 34.32
C PRO A 6 -15.86 20.89 34.67
N ILE A 7 -15.25 20.07 33.83
CA ILE A 7 -13.85 19.67 33.99
C ILE A 7 -12.97 20.93 33.95
N SER A 8 -12.16 21.15 34.98
CA SER A 8 -11.25 22.29 35.02
C SER A 8 -10.15 22.15 33.96
N SER A 9 -9.60 23.26 33.46
CA SER A 9 -8.49 23.21 32.51
C SER A 9 -7.26 22.46 33.05
N GLN A 10 -7.03 22.50 34.37
CA GLN A 10 -5.94 21.74 34.99
C GLN A 10 -6.22 20.23 34.94
N GLU A 11 -7.44 19.81 35.26
CA GLU A 11 -7.84 18.41 35.14
C GLU A 11 -7.75 17.95 33.68
N ALA A 12 -8.31 18.70 32.73
CA ALA A 12 -8.31 18.35 31.30
C ALA A 12 -6.90 18.00 30.78
N ASN A 13 -5.90 18.82 31.14
CA ASN A 13 -4.53 18.69 30.65
C ASN A 13 -3.65 17.72 31.47
N HIS A 14 -4.04 17.37 32.69
CA HIS A 14 -3.22 16.57 33.61
C HIS A 14 -3.89 15.28 34.08
N TYR A 15 -5.13 15.02 33.69
CA TYR A 15 -5.85 13.80 34.04
C TYR A 15 -5.08 12.55 33.60
N TYR A 16 -4.55 12.55 32.37
CA TYR A 16 -3.78 11.44 31.79
C TYR A 16 -2.27 11.53 32.00
N HIS A 17 -1.82 12.28 33.02
CA HIS A 17 -0.40 12.39 33.33
C HIS A 17 0.23 11.00 33.49
N GLY A 18 1.33 10.73 32.79
CA GLY A 18 2.02 9.43 32.82
C GLY A 18 1.88 8.59 31.56
N LEU A 19 0.81 8.80 30.78
CA LEU A 19 0.66 8.22 29.44
C LEU A 19 1.57 8.95 28.44
N TYR A 20 2.06 8.23 27.44
CA TYR A 20 2.99 8.78 26.44
C TYR A 20 2.38 9.94 25.64
N SER A 21 1.13 9.76 25.17
CA SER A 21 0.42 10.74 24.35
C SER A 21 -0.16 11.93 25.11
N ARG A 22 -0.23 11.85 26.46
CA ARG A 22 -0.83 12.87 27.36
C ARG A 22 -2.08 13.55 26.76
N PRO A 23 -3.11 12.77 26.39
CA PRO A 23 -4.27 13.35 25.72
C PRO A 23 -5.05 14.29 26.65
N VAL A 24 -5.82 15.20 26.05
CA VAL A 24 -6.70 16.11 26.80
C VAL A 24 -8.00 15.38 27.13
N LEU A 25 -8.42 15.40 28.39
CA LEU A 25 -9.70 14.86 28.82
C LEU A 25 -10.83 15.85 28.45
N VAL A 26 -11.86 15.35 27.77
CA VAL A 26 -13.05 16.11 27.37
C VAL A 26 -14.21 15.84 28.31
N ALA A 27 -14.47 14.57 28.64
CA ALA A 27 -15.56 14.16 29.52
C ALA A 27 -15.26 12.82 30.19
N ARG A 28 -15.87 12.56 31.35
CA ARG A 28 -15.79 11.26 32.04
C ARG A 28 -17.03 10.99 32.87
N THR A 29 -17.42 9.72 32.99
CA THR A 29 -18.55 9.30 33.84
C THR A 29 -18.14 8.98 35.28
N GLY A 30 -16.86 8.68 35.49
CA GLY A 30 -16.35 8.32 36.82
C GLY A 30 -16.58 9.44 37.84
N THR A 31 -16.96 9.07 39.06
CA THR A 31 -17.35 10.03 40.11
C THR A 31 -16.19 10.41 41.04
N ILE A 32 -15.04 9.75 40.93
CA ILE A 32 -13.85 10.06 41.72
C ILE A 32 -13.34 11.45 41.33
N LEU A 33 -13.21 12.36 42.30
CA LEU A 33 -12.72 13.71 42.06
C LEU A 33 -11.22 13.67 41.74
N TRP A 34 -10.84 14.32 40.62
CA TRP A 34 -9.44 14.59 40.34
C TRP A 34 -8.93 15.65 41.32
N LYS A 35 -7.77 15.41 41.92
CA LYS A 35 -7.14 16.33 42.87
C LYS A 35 -5.77 16.73 42.34
N PRO A 36 -5.47 18.04 42.25
CA PRO A 36 -4.12 18.48 41.94
C PRO A 36 -3.17 18.10 43.10
N PRO A 37 -1.87 17.95 42.83
CA PRO A 37 -0.87 17.71 43.88
C PRO A 37 -0.89 18.83 44.93
N VAL A 38 -0.84 18.46 46.21
CA VAL A 38 -0.88 19.41 47.33
C VAL A 38 0.53 19.91 47.64
N SER A 39 0.84 21.14 47.22
CA SER A 39 2.06 21.93 47.50
C SER A 39 3.41 21.29 47.10
N PRO A 40 4.46 22.08 46.78
CA PRO A 40 5.75 21.51 46.37
C PRO A 40 6.39 20.64 47.46
N PRO A 41 6.95 19.45 47.13
CA PRO A 41 7.18 18.89 45.80
C PRO A 41 6.10 17.84 45.41
N GLY A 42 4.82 18.19 45.43
CA GLY A 42 3.75 17.27 45.03
C GLY A 42 3.87 16.86 43.55
N TYR A 43 3.95 15.54 43.29
CA TYR A 43 3.97 14.98 41.94
C TYR A 43 2.56 14.57 41.49
N PHE A 44 2.27 14.73 40.19
CA PHE A 44 1.05 14.17 39.61
C PHE A 44 1.10 12.63 39.64
N LEU A 45 -0.04 12.01 39.92
CA LEU A 45 -0.18 10.56 39.85
C LEU A 45 0.05 10.10 38.41
N ARG A 46 0.96 9.13 38.25
CA ARG A 46 1.33 8.59 36.93
C ARG A 46 0.36 7.50 36.53
N LYS A 47 -0.48 7.76 35.54
CA LYS A 47 -1.37 6.76 34.94
C LYS A 47 -0.61 5.80 34.02
N VAL A 48 -1.13 4.57 33.94
CA VAL A 48 -0.65 3.49 33.05
C VAL A 48 -1.83 2.83 32.35
N LEU A 49 -1.60 2.40 31.11
CA LEU A 49 -2.52 1.56 30.35
C LEU A 49 -2.21 0.09 30.64
N LEU A 50 -3.23 -0.69 30.96
CA LEU A 50 -3.16 -2.12 31.20
C LEU A 50 -4.21 -2.84 30.35
N SER A 51 -3.97 -4.12 30.07
CA SER A 51 -4.94 -4.97 29.39
C SER A 51 -6.19 -5.20 30.26
N VAL A 52 -7.34 -5.38 29.61
CA VAL A 52 -8.63 -5.64 30.29
C VAL A 52 -8.59 -6.96 31.06
N GLY A 53 -7.98 -7.99 30.46
CA GLY A 53 -7.93 -9.35 31.02
C GLY A 53 -9.28 -10.06 30.95
N ASN A 54 -9.53 -10.96 31.89
CA ASN A 54 -10.79 -11.67 32.01
C ASN A 54 -11.89 -10.71 32.47
N HIS A 55 -12.81 -10.37 31.55
CA HIS A 55 -13.92 -9.46 31.82
C HIS A 55 -15.11 -9.78 30.89
N PRO A 56 -16.37 -9.75 31.36
CA PRO A 56 -17.55 -10.06 30.52
C PRO A 56 -17.67 -9.19 29.26
N LEU A 57 -17.12 -7.96 29.32
CA LEU A 57 -17.08 -7.03 28.20
C LEU A 57 -16.32 -7.59 26.98
N THR A 58 -15.33 -8.47 27.17
CA THR A 58 -14.50 -9.00 26.07
C THR A 58 -15.34 -9.76 25.03
N GLU A 59 -16.35 -10.51 25.47
CA GLU A 59 -17.25 -11.26 24.56
C GLU A 59 -18.31 -10.34 23.92
N LEU A 60 -18.82 -9.37 24.69
CA LEU A 60 -19.91 -8.49 24.24
C LEU A 60 -19.43 -7.35 23.32
N TRP A 61 -18.18 -6.91 23.49
CA TRP A 61 -17.61 -5.77 22.77
C TRP A 61 -17.69 -5.96 21.26
N GLU A 62 -17.08 -7.02 20.73
CA GLU A 62 -17.03 -7.30 19.30
C GLU A 62 -18.35 -7.83 18.75
N ALA A 63 -19.18 -8.47 19.60
CA ALA A 63 -20.44 -9.06 19.16
C ALA A 63 -21.48 -8.02 18.76
N ASN A 64 -21.62 -6.93 19.54
CA ASN A 64 -22.64 -5.90 19.23
C ASN A 64 -22.41 -4.55 19.94
N LEU A 65 -21.78 -4.56 21.11
CA LEU A 65 -21.74 -3.38 21.98
C LEU A 65 -20.95 -2.22 21.36
N ALA A 66 -19.82 -2.51 20.71
CA ALA A 66 -19.04 -1.49 20.00
C ALA A 66 -19.89 -0.78 18.93
N LEU A 67 -20.63 -1.54 18.12
CA LEU A 67 -21.48 -1.00 17.05
C LEU A 67 -22.63 -0.15 17.61
N GLN A 68 -23.19 -0.52 18.75
CA GLN A 68 -24.25 0.27 19.39
C GLN A 68 -23.70 1.60 19.94
N ILE A 69 -22.50 1.59 20.53
CA ILE A 69 -21.81 2.82 20.92
C ILE A 69 -21.52 3.70 19.71
N HIS A 70 -21.03 3.12 18.60
CA HIS A 70 -20.79 3.88 17.37
C HIS A 70 -22.08 4.53 16.85
N LYS A 71 -23.22 3.83 16.89
CA LYS A 71 -24.52 4.42 16.53
C LYS A 71 -24.91 5.60 17.43
N ILE A 72 -24.64 5.53 18.73
CA ILE A 72 -24.88 6.66 19.64
C ILE A 72 -24.01 7.85 19.21
N LEU A 73 -22.71 7.63 19.00
CA LEU A 73 -21.77 8.67 18.57
C LEU A 73 -22.18 9.30 17.24
N ASP A 74 -22.56 8.48 16.26
CA ASP A 74 -22.96 8.92 14.93
C ASP A 74 -24.30 9.69 14.97
N SER A 75 -25.27 9.23 15.76
CA SER A 75 -26.59 9.90 15.91
C SER A 75 -26.50 11.30 16.52
N LYS A 76 -25.42 11.56 17.26
CA LYS A 76 -25.12 12.85 17.90
C LYS A 76 -24.11 13.66 17.09
N GLU A 77 -23.77 13.20 15.88
CA GLU A 77 -22.81 13.83 14.97
C GLU A 77 -21.43 14.07 15.59
N ILE A 78 -21.00 13.17 16.49
CA ILE A 78 -19.70 13.28 17.15
C ILE A 78 -18.60 12.91 16.17
N LYS A 79 -17.59 13.77 16.02
CA LYS A 79 -16.38 13.51 15.21
C LYS A 79 -15.40 12.61 15.97
N TRP A 80 -15.84 11.38 16.26
CA TRP A 80 -15.04 10.39 16.96
C TRP A 80 -13.93 9.82 16.06
N THR A 81 -12.78 9.49 16.66
CA THR A 81 -11.58 9.00 15.96
C THR A 81 -11.16 7.60 16.38
N SER A 82 -11.50 7.18 17.61
CA SER A 82 -11.18 5.84 18.14
C SER A 82 -12.13 5.45 19.27
N THR A 83 -12.31 4.14 19.48
CA THR A 83 -12.98 3.58 20.65
C THR A 83 -12.15 2.42 21.16
N ASP A 84 -11.52 2.58 22.31
CA ASP A 84 -10.64 1.59 22.92
C ASP A 84 -11.28 1.04 24.20
N VAL A 85 -10.98 -0.21 24.57
CA VAL A 85 -11.34 -0.78 25.88
C VAL A 85 -10.06 -1.12 26.61
N VAL A 86 -9.79 -0.41 27.70
CA VAL A 86 -8.51 -0.47 28.41
C VAL A 86 -8.71 -0.38 29.92
N ARG A 87 -7.74 -0.84 30.70
CA ARG A 87 -7.65 -0.47 32.11
C ARG A 87 -6.74 0.74 32.25
N ILE A 88 -7.22 1.80 32.90
CA ILE A 88 -6.41 2.98 33.19
C ILE A 88 -6.23 3.08 34.70
N GLY A 89 -5.06 2.66 35.17
CA GLY A 89 -4.68 2.69 36.59
C GLY A 89 -3.64 3.74 36.91
N VAL A 90 -3.30 3.87 38.18
CA VAL A 90 -2.12 4.63 38.66
C VAL A 90 -0.99 3.63 38.99
N VAL A 91 0.25 4.00 38.70
CA VAL A 91 1.43 3.18 39.05
C VAL A 91 1.42 2.87 40.54
N GLY A 92 1.46 1.57 40.89
CA GLY A 92 1.50 1.08 42.27
C GLY A 92 0.12 0.74 42.86
N GLU A 93 -0.98 1.03 42.16
CA GLU A 93 -2.33 0.62 42.60
C GLU A 93 -2.69 -0.79 42.09
N SER A 94 -3.38 -1.57 42.93
CA SER A 94 -3.76 -2.96 42.65
C SER A 94 -5.10 -3.10 41.92
N ILE A 95 -5.98 -2.11 42.05
CA ILE A 95 -7.32 -2.10 41.44
C ILE A 95 -7.34 -1.02 40.37
N THR A 96 -7.61 -1.41 39.13
CA THR A 96 -7.63 -0.50 37.98
C THR A 96 -8.96 -0.63 37.25
N PRO A 97 -9.74 0.46 37.09
CA PRO A 97 -11.04 0.40 36.46
C PRO A 97 -10.92 0.07 34.97
N VAL A 98 -11.89 -0.67 34.44
CA VAL A 98 -12.05 -0.84 32.99
C VAL A 98 -12.74 0.41 32.46
N ILE A 99 -12.20 0.96 31.37
CA ILE A 99 -12.66 2.19 30.76
C ILE A 99 -12.89 1.95 29.27
N ILE A 100 -14.05 2.37 28.80
CA ILE A 100 -14.26 2.64 27.37
C ILE A 100 -13.71 4.02 27.10
N TRP A 101 -12.65 4.05 26.31
CA TRP A 101 -11.87 5.24 26.04
C TRP A 101 -12.14 5.72 24.62
N ILE A 102 -12.91 6.79 24.50
CA ILE A 102 -13.38 7.32 23.22
C ILE A 102 -12.48 8.49 22.82
N GLY A 103 -11.84 8.38 21.67
CA GLY A 103 -11.11 9.47 21.05
C GLY A 103 -12.02 10.33 20.18
N VAL A 104 -11.88 11.65 20.25
CA VAL A 104 -12.57 12.63 19.40
C VAL A 104 -11.57 13.59 18.77
N GLN A 105 -11.93 14.18 17.63
CA GLN A 105 -11.08 15.18 16.99
C GLN A 105 -10.88 16.39 17.92
N PRO A 106 -9.65 16.90 18.09
CA PRO A 106 -9.39 18.05 18.97
C PRO A 106 -10.26 19.26 18.61
N ASP A 107 -10.68 20.02 19.62
CA ASP A 107 -11.48 21.25 19.49
C ASP A 107 -12.86 21.06 18.82
N THR A 108 -13.37 19.83 18.72
CA THR A 108 -14.68 19.56 18.06
C THR A 108 -15.84 19.25 19.00
N LEU A 109 -15.58 19.03 20.30
CA LEU A 109 -16.59 18.60 21.26
C LEU A 109 -16.50 19.38 22.57
N SER A 110 -17.60 20.02 22.97
CA SER A 110 -17.69 20.69 24.28
C SER A 110 -17.84 19.68 25.42
N TRP A 111 -17.53 20.12 26.65
CA TRP A 111 -17.71 19.28 27.84
C TRP A 111 -19.16 18.83 28.03
N GLU A 112 -20.14 19.72 27.83
CA GLU A 112 -21.57 19.42 28.04
C GLU A 112 -22.06 18.32 27.08
N ALA A 113 -21.71 18.47 25.79
CA ALA A 113 -22.05 17.50 24.76
C ALA A 113 -21.30 16.18 24.98
N GLY A 114 -20.00 16.25 25.30
CA GLY A 114 -19.20 15.08 25.62
C GLY A 114 -19.70 14.31 26.83
N TYR A 115 -20.07 15.01 27.91
CA TYR A 115 -20.62 14.40 29.12
C TYR A 115 -21.97 13.73 28.86
N SER A 116 -22.86 14.39 28.12
CA SER A 116 -24.15 13.83 27.70
C SER A 116 -23.99 12.50 26.96
N VAL A 117 -23.10 12.47 25.96
CA VAL A 117 -22.81 11.27 25.16
C VAL A 117 -22.13 10.18 25.98
N ALA A 118 -21.18 10.53 26.85
CA ALA A 118 -20.52 9.57 27.74
C ALA A 118 -21.51 8.90 28.70
N ILE A 119 -22.50 9.64 29.22
CA ILE A 119 -23.57 9.07 30.06
C ILE A 119 -24.47 8.14 29.25
N GLU A 120 -24.88 8.52 28.05
CA GLU A 120 -25.70 7.66 27.18
C GLU A 120 -24.97 6.34 26.84
N CYS A 121 -23.66 6.41 26.59
CA CYS A 121 -22.82 5.23 26.43
C CYS A 121 -22.75 4.39 27.72
N LYS A 122 -22.62 5.01 28.89
CA LYS A 122 -22.63 4.30 30.19
C LYS A 122 -23.98 3.64 30.47
N GLU A 123 -25.09 4.29 30.15
CA GLU A 123 -26.44 3.71 30.28
C GLU A 123 -26.61 2.46 29.40
N LEU A 124 -26.03 2.46 28.20
CA LEU A 124 -25.99 1.28 27.34
C LEU A 124 -25.22 0.12 27.99
N LEU A 125 -24.10 0.39 28.66
CA LEU A 125 -23.36 -0.64 29.42
C LEU A 125 -24.21 -1.22 30.54
N VAL A 126 -24.88 -0.35 31.30
CA VAL A 126 -25.77 -0.74 32.39
C VAL A 126 -26.93 -1.59 31.89
N ALA A 127 -27.53 -1.24 30.74
CA ALA A 127 -28.58 -2.03 30.09
C ALA A 127 -28.12 -3.44 29.70
N ASN A 128 -26.83 -3.59 29.37
CA ASN A 128 -26.18 -4.88 29.08
C ASN A 128 -25.60 -5.56 30.35
N ARG A 129 -25.98 -5.10 31.55
CA ARG A 129 -25.54 -5.61 32.87
C ARG A 129 -24.03 -5.47 33.13
N ILE A 130 -23.39 -4.49 32.51
CA ILE A 130 -21.99 -4.13 32.75
C ILE A 130 -21.97 -2.87 33.63
N LEU A 131 -21.61 -3.03 34.89
CA LEU A 131 -21.72 -1.97 35.90
C LEU A 131 -20.37 -1.35 36.28
N ASP A 132 -19.28 -2.11 36.12
CA ASP A 132 -17.93 -1.83 36.57
C ASP A 132 -17.02 -1.19 35.51
N VAL A 133 -17.62 -0.64 34.45
CA VAL A 133 -16.92 0.00 33.33
C VAL A 133 -17.30 1.48 33.23
N GLU A 134 -16.32 2.37 33.28
CA GLU A 134 -16.53 3.82 33.08
C GLU A 134 -16.31 4.22 31.61
N VAL A 135 -16.85 5.38 31.22
CA VAL A 135 -16.65 5.96 29.89
C VAL A 135 -15.87 7.25 30.04
N GLU A 136 -14.78 7.37 29.29
CA GLU A 136 -13.95 8.58 29.24
C GLU A 136 -13.76 9.01 27.78
N ILE A 137 -13.90 10.31 27.52
CA ILE A 137 -13.71 10.92 26.22
C ILE A 137 -12.47 11.79 26.25
N ARG A 138 -11.60 11.61 25.25
CA ARG A 138 -10.36 12.35 25.10
C ARG A 138 -10.20 12.93 23.70
N GLU A 139 -9.44 14.01 23.60
CA GLU A 139 -8.96 14.46 22.31
C GLU A 139 -7.90 13.49 21.77
N SER A 140 -8.03 13.11 20.51
CA SER A 140 -7.21 12.11 19.87
C SER A 140 -7.21 12.26 18.35
N VAL A 141 -6.01 12.21 17.76
CA VAL A 141 -5.83 12.02 16.33
C VAL A 141 -5.30 10.61 16.10
N VAL A 142 -6.00 9.81 15.30
CA VAL A 142 -5.54 8.46 14.93
C VAL A 142 -4.73 8.56 13.64
N THR A 143 -3.43 8.42 13.78
CA THR A 143 -2.54 8.19 12.63
C THR A 143 -2.41 6.68 12.45
N ARG A 144 -2.99 6.14 11.37
CA ARG A 144 -2.69 4.76 10.99
C ARG A 144 -1.22 4.70 10.56
N TYR A 145 -0.41 3.94 11.27
CA TYR A 145 0.92 3.52 10.79
C TYR A 145 0.81 2.47 9.67
N SER A 146 -0.24 2.54 8.84
CA SER A 146 -0.22 1.87 7.55
C SER A 146 0.86 2.58 6.74
N GLY A 147 1.84 1.83 6.23
CA GLY A 147 2.83 2.42 5.34
C GLY A 147 2.15 3.14 4.16
N PRO A 148 2.90 3.86 3.33
CA PRO A 148 2.36 4.66 2.22
C PRO A 148 1.41 3.87 1.29
N THR A 149 0.40 4.56 0.77
CA THR A 149 -0.48 4.03 -0.28
C THR A 149 0.26 3.95 -1.61
N PHE A 150 -0.18 3.09 -2.53
CA PHE A 150 0.32 3.13 -3.90
C PHE A 150 0.13 4.52 -4.50
N ALA A 151 1.12 4.97 -5.26
CA ALA A 151 1.09 6.23 -5.97
C ALA A 151 0.06 6.18 -7.11
N LYS A 152 -0.46 7.37 -7.45
CA LYS A 152 -1.22 7.57 -8.68
C LYS A 152 -0.27 7.43 -9.88
N PRO A 153 -0.65 6.70 -10.95
CA PRO A 153 0.13 6.70 -12.18
C PRO A 153 0.38 8.12 -12.71
N ALA A 154 1.62 8.37 -13.11
CA ALA A 154 2.05 9.67 -13.58
C ALA A 154 1.38 10.06 -14.90
N ALA A 155 1.13 11.36 -15.07
CA ALA A 155 0.60 11.91 -16.31
C ALA A 155 1.62 11.78 -17.45
N LEU A 156 1.13 11.92 -18.69
CA LEU A 156 2.00 12.00 -19.85
C LEU A 156 2.89 13.25 -19.72
N GLY A 157 4.19 13.11 -19.97
CA GLY A 157 5.17 14.19 -19.87
C GLY A 157 5.72 14.43 -18.47
N ASP A 158 5.25 13.73 -17.44
CA ASP A 158 5.88 13.76 -16.12
C ASP A 158 7.30 13.16 -16.22
N PRO A 159 8.37 13.92 -15.89
CA PRO A 159 9.74 13.45 -16.02
C PRO A 159 10.08 12.29 -15.06
N THR A 160 9.23 12.04 -14.06
CA THR A 160 9.39 10.97 -13.06
C THR A 160 8.59 9.72 -13.38
N ALA A 161 7.82 9.71 -14.48
CA ALA A 161 6.84 8.68 -14.77
C ALA A 161 7.35 7.23 -14.69
N GLU A 162 8.51 6.94 -15.31
CA GLU A 162 9.10 5.59 -15.26
C GLU A 162 9.62 5.19 -13.89
N LEU A 163 10.08 6.17 -13.12
CA LEU A 163 10.62 5.95 -11.78
C LEU A 163 9.48 5.82 -10.76
N LEU A 164 8.34 6.48 -10.97
CA LEU A 164 7.19 6.39 -10.08
C LEU A 164 6.43 5.06 -10.26
N GLU A 165 6.39 4.54 -11.48
CA GLU A 165 5.58 3.36 -11.84
C GLU A 165 5.72 2.16 -10.89
N PRO A 166 6.93 1.76 -10.44
CA PRO A 166 7.08 0.64 -9.51
C PRO A 166 6.40 0.83 -8.14
N LEU A 167 5.98 2.06 -7.81
CA LEU A 167 5.24 2.41 -6.59
C LEU A 167 3.75 2.62 -6.85
N THR A 168 3.26 2.41 -8.08
CA THR A 168 1.85 2.52 -8.42
C THR A 168 1.16 1.15 -8.33
N SER A 169 -0.16 1.11 -8.52
CA SER A 169 -0.92 -0.14 -8.53
C SER A 169 -0.99 -0.83 -9.90
N THR A 170 -0.18 -0.42 -10.89
CA THR A 170 -0.18 -1.05 -12.21
C THR A 170 0.37 -2.48 -12.16
N LEU A 171 0.04 -3.29 -13.16
CA LEU A 171 0.55 -4.65 -13.25
C LEU A 171 2.07 -4.65 -13.47
N GLY A 172 2.76 -5.63 -12.88
CA GLY A 172 4.22 -5.68 -12.89
C GLY A 172 4.88 -5.38 -11.53
N LEU A 173 4.10 -5.33 -10.44
CA LEU A 173 4.62 -5.12 -9.08
C LEU A 173 5.72 -6.13 -8.74
N SER A 174 6.87 -5.65 -8.24
CA SER A 174 7.88 -6.55 -7.64
C SER A 174 7.48 -6.88 -6.22
N ILE A 175 7.35 -8.17 -5.93
CA ILE A 175 6.88 -8.65 -4.63
C ILE A 175 7.79 -9.74 -4.10
N CYS A 176 7.83 -9.85 -2.76
CA CYS A 176 8.49 -10.93 -2.06
C CYS A 176 7.70 -11.32 -0.80
N ASN A 177 7.89 -12.56 -0.35
CA ASN A 177 7.44 -12.99 0.97
C ASN A 177 8.49 -12.55 2.02
N MET A 178 8.05 -11.93 3.12
CA MET A 178 8.96 -11.46 4.17
C MET A 178 9.79 -12.58 4.82
N CYS A 179 9.32 -13.82 4.80
CA CYS A 179 10.08 -14.97 5.31
C CYS A 179 11.12 -15.49 4.31
N SER A 180 11.05 -15.08 3.04
CA SER A 180 11.97 -15.49 1.99
C SER A 180 12.29 -14.32 1.05
N GLU A 181 12.77 -13.21 1.61
CA GLU A 181 13.10 -11.99 0.86
C GLU A 181 14.08 -12.20 -0.30
N TRP A 182 14.93 -13.22 -0.21
CA TRP A 182 15.88 -13.60 -1.27
C TRP A 182 15.19 -14.10 -2.55
N ALA A 183 13.91 -14.47 -2.47
CA ALA A 183 13.10 -14.82 -3.62
C ALA A 183 12.14 -13.68 -3.95
N GLU A 184 12.23 -13.21 -5.18
CA GLU A 184 11.41 -12.14 -5.71
C GLU A 184 10.70 -12.59 -6.97
N GLY A 185 9.59 -11.93 -7.26
CA GLY A 185 8.90 -12.10 -8.52
C GLY A 185 7.89 -11.01 -8.75
N THR A 186 6.96 -11.28 -9.66
CA THR A 186 6.04 -10.27 -10.17
C THR A 186 4.61 -10.59 -9.79
N GLY A 187 3.90 -9.59 -9.25
CA GLY A 187 2.45 -9.64 -9.10
C GLY A 187 1.77 -9.71 -10.46
N GLY A 188 0.86 -10.66 -10.64
CA GLY A 188 0.23 -10.96 -11.93
C GLY A 188 -0.95 -10.05 -12.23
N PHE A 189 -2.10 -10.29 -11.58
CA PHE A 189 -3.34 -9.53 -11.81
C PHE A 189 -4.21 -9.47 -10.56
N TYR A 190 -5.10 -8.48 -10.52
CA TYR A 190 -6.05 -8.30 -9.45
C TYR A 190 -7.36 -9.03 -9.72
N VAL A 191 -7.93 -9.59 -8.67
CA VAL A 191 -9.31 -10.10 -8.64
C VAL A 191 -10.03 -9.52 -7.44
N ARG A 192 -11.34 -9.26 -7.61
CA ARG A 192 -12.20 -8.74 -6.54
C ARG A 192 -13.29 -9.74 -6.25
N ASP A 193 -13.42 -10.12 -4.98
CA ASP A 193 -14.51 -10.98 -4.54
C ASP A 193 -15.77 -10.13 -4.36
N LYS A 194 -16.76 -10.30 -5.25
CA LYS A 194 -18.03 -9.58 -5.19
C LYS A 194 -18.94 -10.02 -4.03
N THR A 195 -18.64 -11.14 -3.38
CA THR A 195 -19.46 -11.75 -2.33
C THR A 195 -18.92 -11.47 -0.92
N ARG A 196 -17.60 -11.33 -0.75
CA ARG A 196 -16.94 -11.03 0.54
C ARG A 196 -16.41 -9.60 0.59
N ASP A 197 -17.26 -8.67 1.04
CA ASP A 197 -16.89 -7.27 1.37
C ASP A 197 -16.09 -6.52 0.27
N SER A 198 -16.22 -6.96 -0.99
CA SER A 198 -15.44 -6.44 -2.11
C SER A 198 -13.92 -6.48 -1.90
N LYS A 199 -13.40 -7.49 -1.17
CA LYS A 199 -11.96 -7.65 -0.94
C LYS A 199 -11.18 -7.75 -2.25
N LEU A 200 -10.01 -7.12 -2.24
CA LEU A 200 -9.10 -7.10 -3.39
C LEU A 200 -7.96 -8.09 -3.16
N TYR A 201 -7.73 -8.93 -4.16
CA TYR A 201 -6.66 -9.92 -4.15
C TYR A 201 -5.71 -9.68 -5.31
N LEU A 202 -4.42 -9.93 -5.08
CA LEU A 202 -3.39 -10.02 -6.12
C LEU A 202 -3.05 -11.50 -6.34
N VAL A 203 -3.14 -11.93 -7.59
CA VAL A 203 -2.75 -13.28 -8.02
C VAL A 203 -1.33 -13.22 -8.58
N THR A 204 -0.48 -14.15 -8.16
CA THR A 204 0.90 -14.33 -8.65
C THR A 204 1.20 -15.83 -8.77
N ALA A 205 2.39 -16.19 -9.25
CA ALA A 205 2.84 -17.58 -9.27
C ALA A 205 3.22 -18.05 -7.85
N ARG A 206 2.99 -19.32 -7.54
CA ARG A 206 3.28 -19.87 -6.20
C ARG A 206 4.76 -19.79 -5.88
N HIS A 207 5.62 -20.12 -6.84
CA HIS A 207 7.07 -20.12 -6.64
C HIS A 207 7.64 -18.73 -6.29
N VAL A 208 6.93 -17.64 -6.58
CA VAL A 208 7.34 -16.27 -6.23
C VAL A 208 7.24 -16.03 -4.72
N VAL A 209 6.19 -16.54 -4.08
CA VAL A 209 5.91 -16.31 -2.64
C VAL A 209 6.20 -17.51 -1.75
N LEU A 210 6.40 -18.69 -2.35
CA LEU A 210 6.74 -19.96 -1.70
C LEU A 210 7.88 -20.67 -2.48
N PRO A 211 9.09 -20.10 -2.52
CA PRO A 211 10.18 -20.57 -3.37
C PRO A 211 10.82 -21.90 -2.90
N THR A 212 10.77 -22.18 -1.60
CA THR A 212 11.55 -23.26 -0.95
C THR A 212 10.76 -24.55 -0.72
N ARG A 213 9.59 -24.73 -1.35
CA ARG A 213 8.68 -25.83 -1.01
C ARG A 213 8.17 -26.59 -2.24
N PRO A 214 8.84 -27.68 -2.66
CA PRO A 214 8.13 -28.85 -3.19
C PRO A 214 7.41 -29.51 -2.01
N ASP A 215 6.39 -28.83 -1.51
CA ASP A 215 5.56 -29.33 -0.42
C ASP A 215 4.21 -29.56 -1.07
N ASP A 216 3.77 -30.82 -1.13
CA ASP A 216 2.49 -31.27 -1.69
C ASP A 216 1.30 -30.78 -0.84
N THR A 217 1.49 -29.72 -0.07
CA THR A 217 0.54 -29.18 0.88
C THR A 217 -0.08 -27.88 0.36
N VAL A 218 -1.40 -27.80 0.50
CA VAL A 218 -2.16 -26.57 0.33
C VAL A 218 -1.64 -25.55 1.35
N TYR A 219 -1.32 -24.35 0.87
CA TYR A 219 -1.23 -23.19 1.74
C TYR A 219 -2.62 -22.62 1.95
N GLU A 220 -3.13 -22.75 3.18
CA GLU A 220 -4.36 -22.09 3.61
C GLU A 220 -4.25 -21.79 5.11
N GLN A 221 -4.80 -20.66 5.53
CA GLN A 221 -4.89 -20.34 6.94
C GLN A 221 -5.86 -21.32 7.64
N LYS A 222 -5.33 -22.29 8.38
CA LYS A 222 -6.13 -23.29 9.10
C LYS A 222 -6.71 -22.77 10.42
N ARG A 223 -6.14 -21.70 10.99
CA ARG A 223 -6.52 -21.13 12.30
C ARG A 223 -6.46 -19.60 12.27
N SER A 224 -7.44 -18.94 12.87
CA SER A 224 -7.51 -17.48 12.97
C SER A 224 -6.34 -16.84 13.74
N SER A 225 -5.69 -17.59 14.64
CA SER A 225 -4.55 -17.14 15.44
C SER A 225 -3.18 -17.26 14.76
N GLN A 226 -3.09 -17.89 13.58
CA GLN A 226 -1.83 -18.05 12.88
C GLN A 226 -1.43 -16.71 12.22
N PRO A 227 -0.19 -16.21 12.45
CA PRO A 227 0.30 -15.03 11.76
C PRO A 227 0.36 -15.30 10.26
N TYR A 228 -0.12 -14.34 9.46
CA TYR A 228 -0.06 -14.47 8.02
C TYR A 228 1.37 -14.30 7.49
N ASP A 229 1.69 -14.98 6.39
CA ASP A 229 2.89 -14.67 5.61
C ASP A 229 2.66 -13.34 4.89
N LYS A 230 3.40 -12.33 5.35
CA LYS A 230 3.30 -10.96 4.84
C LYS A 230 4.02 -10.85 3.50
N ILE A 231 3.37 -10.18 2.56
CA ILE A 231 3.93 -9.90 1.24
C ILE A 231 4.30 -8.42 1.16
N ALA A 232 5.55 -8.16 0.79
CA ALA A 232 6.08 -6.81 0.63
C ALA A 232 6.27 -6.46 -0.85
N LEU A 233 6.10 -5.18 -1.17
CA LEU A 233 6.55 -4.56 -2.42
C LEU A 233 8.06 -4.37 -2.35
N PHE A 234 8.81 -5.00 -3.24
CA PHE A 234 10.26 -5.14 -3.21
C PHE A 234 10.79 -5.91 -1.98
N SER A 235 11.77 -6.79 -2.21
CA SER A 235 12.69 -7.15 -1.12
C SER A 235 13.59 -5.96 -0.76
N SER A 236 14.33 -6.11 0.33
CA SER A 236 15.38 -5.16 0.69
C SER A 236 16.39 -4.94 -0.45
N THR A 237 16.77 -5.99 -1.19
CA THR A 237 17.70 -5.89 -2.33
C THR A 237 17.07 -5.19 -3.53
N ALA A 238 15.85 -5.56 -3.94
CA ALA A 238 15.18 -4.87 -5.05
C ALA A 238 14.90 -3.40 -4.74
N PHE A 239 14.62 -3.05 -3.48
CA PHE A 239 14.41 -1.67 -3.09
C PHE A 239 15.69 -0.85 -3.24
N ILE A 240 16.85 -1.39 -2.83
CA ILE A 240 18.16 -0.74 -3.05
C ILE A 240 18.44 -0.56 -4.54
N ASN A 241 18.24 -1.61 -5.35
CA ASN A 241 18.41 -1.51 -6.81
C ASN A 241 17.47 -0.48 -7.44
N TYR A 242 16.25 -0.35 -6.92
CA TYR A 242 15.30 0.67 -7.35
C TYR A 242 15.78 2.08 -6.99
N LEU A 243 16.31 2.31 -5.78
CA LEU A 243 16.91 3.58 -5.41
C LEU A 243 18.11 3.93 -6.31
N GLU A 244 18.94 2.94 -6.64
CA GLU A 244 20.07 3.10 -7.57
C GLU A 244 19.60 3.48 -9.00
N ARG A 245 18.46 2.94 -9.45
CA ARG A 245 17.85 3.36 -10.72
C ARG A 245 17.46 4.84 -10.72
N ILE A 246 16.91 5.34 -9.60
CA ILE A 246 16.54 6.77 -9.48
C ILE A 246 17.81 7.63 -9.50
N THR A 247 18.83 7.29 -8.72
CA THR A 247 20.09 8.07 -8.69
C THR A 247 20.81 8.04 -10.03
N THR A 248 20.82 6.90 -10.71
CA THR A 248 21.38 6.77 -12.07
C THR A 248 20.61 7.63 -13.07
N ALA A 249 19.28 7.69 -12.99
CA ALA A 249 18.47 8.55 -13.84
C ALA A 249 18.77 10.05 -13.63
N ILE A 250 18.93 10.47 -12.37
CA ILE A 250 19.35 11.83 -12.01
C ILE A 250 20.72 12.14 -12.63
N ALA A 251 21.70 11.25 -12.46
CA ALA A 251 23.05 11.45 -13.00
C ALA A 251 23.06 11.55 -14.52
N ARG A 252 22.30 10.69 -15.21
CA ARG A 252 22.15 10.75 -16.68
C ARG A 252 21.53 12.07 -17.13
N LYS A 253 20.49 12.56 -16.45
CA LYS A 253 19.88 13.87 -16.77
C LYS A 253 20.81 15.05 -16.49
N GLN A 254 21.65 14.98 -15.45
CA GLN A 254 22.69 15.99 -15.19
C GLN A 254 23.74 16.07 -16.30
N MET A 255 24.11 14.94 -16.90
CA MET A 255 24.99 14.94 -18.08
C MET A 255 24.34 15.66 -19.27
N VAL A 256 23.05 15.41 -19.52
CA VAL A 256 22.27 16.10 -20.57
C VAL A 256 22.20 17.61 -20.30
N GLN A 257 21.88 18.01 -19.07
CA GLN A 257 21.84 19.41 -18.64
C GLN A 257 23.19 20.10 -18.88
N THR A 258 24.30 19.46 -18.51
CA THR A 258 25.67 19.99 -18.68
C THR A 258 26.03 20.14 -20.15
N PHE A 259 25.60 19.21 -21.00
CA PHE A 259 25.80 19.33 -22.45
C PHE A 259 24.96 20.48 -23.02
N GLN A 260 23.68 20.56 -22.69
CA GLN A 260 22.78 21.62 -23.18
C GLN A 260 23.23 23.01 -22.73
N ALA A 261 23.72 23.16 -21.50
CA ALA A 261 24.26 24.43 -21.01
C ALA A 261 25.43 24.94 -21.88
N ARG A 262 26.36 24.04 -22.27
CA ARG A 262 27.47 24.38 -23.17
C ARG A 262 26.99 24.77 -24.56
N VAL A 263 25.95 24.10 -25.08
CA VAL A 263 25.35 24.43 -26.38
C VAL A 263 24.73 25.83 -26.33
N VAL A 264 23.96 26.14 -25.29
CA VAL A 264 23.35 27.48 -25.10
C VAL A 264 24.43 28.56 -24.99
N GLU A 265 25.49 28.32 -24.21
CA GLU A 265 26.62 29.26 -24.09
C GLU A 265 27.32 29.51 -25.42
N SER A 266 27.59 28.45 -26.20
CA SER A 266 28.19 28.56 -27.52
C SER A 266 27.33 29.36 -28.50
N LEU A 267 26.00 29.19 -28.46
CA LEU A 267 25.07 29.91 -29.34
C LEU A 267 24.94 31.40 -28.96
N ARG A 268 25.08 31.73 -27.67
CA ARG A 268 25.10 33.13 -27.21
C ARG A 268 26.39 33.86 -27.57
N GLY A 269 27.50 33.12 -27.70
CA GLY A 269 28.82 33.66 -28.04
C GLY A 269 29.08 33.84 -29.55
N SER A 270 28.25 33.30 -30.44
CA SER A 270 28.41 33.48 -31.89
C SER A 270 27.81 34.81 -32.36
N GLU A 271 28.59 35.64 -33.06
CA GLU A 271 28.17 36.96 -33.60
C GLU A 271 27.16 36.90 -34.76
N GLU A 272 26.73 35.70 -35.18
CA GLU A 272 25.71 35.47 -36.22
C GLU A 272 24.26 35.66 -35.70
N ILE A 273 24.02 36.64 -34.83
CA ILE A 273 22.69 36.92 -34.27
C ILE A 273 21.93 37.90 -35.17
N VAL A 274 21.57 37.52 -36.40
CA VAL A 274 20.56 38.26 -37.19
C VAL A 274 19.74 37.36 -38.12
N SER A 275 19.54 36.09 -37.78
CA SER A 275 18.58 35.23 -38.51
C SER A 275 17.48 34.71 -37.58
N CYS A 276 16.25 34.64 -38.09
CA CYS A 276 15.09 34.13 -37.36
C CYS A 276 15.25 32.64 -36.99
N SER A 277 16.07 31.88 -37.73
CA SER A 277 16.38 30.48 -37.42
C SER A 277 17.34 30.35 -36.25
N ALA A 278 18.31 31.27 -36.08
CA ALA A 278 19.25 31.27 -34.97
C ALA A 278 18.56 31.58 -33.63
N THR A 279 17.64 32.55 -33.60
CA THR A 279 16.84 32.87 -32.40
C THR A 279 15.89 31.74 -32.01
N THR A 280 15.25 31.10 -32.99
CA THR A 280 14.38 29.93 -32.76
C THR A 280 15.17 28.73 -32.22
N ASN A 281 16.38 28.50 -32.73
CA ASN A 281 17.25 27.43 -32.24
C ASN A 281 17.70 27.68 -30.78
N LEU A 282 18.16 28.90 -30.47
CA LEU A 282 18.55 29.26 -29.10
C LEU A 282 17.40 29.04 -28.10
N ALA A 283 16.20 29.56 -28.42
CA ALA A 283 15.02 29.37 -27.58
C ALA A 283 14.66 27.89 -27.36
N SER A 284 14.81 27.06 -28.41
CA SER A 284 14.58 25.61 -28.32
C SER A 284 15.60 24.93 -27.40
N GLN A 285 16.89 25.29 -27.47
CA GLN A 285 17.92 24.73 -26.59
C GLN A 285 17.76 25.19 -25.13
N GLU A 286 17.36 26.45 -24.92
CA GLU A 286 17.04 26.97 -23.58
C GLU A 286 15.85 26.24 -22.96
N ALA A 287 14.81 25.94 -23.75
CA ALA A 287 13.67 25.15 -23.30
C ALA A 287 14.08 23.72 -22.89
N LEU A 288 14.95 23.07 -23.68
CA LEU A 288 15.47 21.74 -23.35
C LEU A 288 16.32 21.74 -22.07
N LEU A 289 17.13 22.79 -21.86
CA LEU A 289 17.92 22.96 -20.63
C LEU A 289 17.02 23.14 -19.40
N GLN A 290 15.95 23.92 -19.56
CA GLN A 290 14.96 24.13 -18.51
C GLN A 290 14.23 22.82 -18.17
N GLU A 291 13.78 22.08 -19.18
CA GLU A 291 13.14 20.76 -19.01
C GLU A 291 14.06 19.78 -18.26
N ALA A 292 15.34 19.72 -18.65
CA ALA A 292 16.32 18.87 -17.96
C ALA A 292 16.49 19.26 -16.49
N THR A 293 16.50 20.57 -16.20
CA THR A 293 16.63 21.10 -14.84
C THR A 293 15.42 20.75 -13.97
N GLU A 294 14.21 20.94 -14.50
CA GLU A 294 12.95 20.59 -13.83
C GLU A 294 12.85 19.08 -13.58
N ALA A 295 13.24 18.27 -14.58
CA ALA A 295 13.28 16.82 -14.44
C ALA A 295 14.22 16.36 -13.31
N ILE A 296 15.42 16.94 -13.22
CA ILE A 296 16.38 16.63 -12.15
C ILE A 296 15.78 16.93 -10.78
N GLU A 297 15.15 18.10 -10.62
CA GLU A 297 14.57 18.49 -9.33
C GLU A 297 13.38 17.58 -8.96
N ALA A 298 12.50 17.29 -9.92
CA ALA A 298 11.39 16.37 -9.72
C ALA A 298 11.86 14.96 -9.30
N MET A 299 12.91 14.43 -9.95
CA MET A 299 13.50 13.14 -9.59
C MET A 299 14.16 13.15 -8.20
N LYS A 300 14.81 14.25 -7.80
CA LYS A 300 15.37 14.40 -6.44
C LYS A 300 14.28 14.45 -5.38
N ILE A 301 13.16 15.13 -5.65
CA ILE A 301 12.00 15.16 -4.78
C ILE A 301 11.41 13.75 -4.66
N LEU A 302 11.25 13.03 -5.77
CA LEU A 302 10.81 11.64 -5.77
C LEU A 302 11.73 10.79 -4.87
N TYR A 303 13.04 10.82 -5.08
CA TYR A 303 14.00 10.06 -4.28
C TYR A 303 13.83 10.30 -2.77
N LYS A 304 13.76 11.57 -2.35
CA LYS A 304 13.57 11.94 -0.94
C LYS A 304 12.25 11.38 -0.39
N ASN A 305 11.17 11.47 -1.17
CA ASN A 305 9.86 10.97 -0.77
C ASN A 305 9.83 9.44 -0.66
N VAL A 306 10.50 8.75 -1.59
CA VAL A 306 10.63 7.30 -1.59
C VAL A 306 11.36 6.82 -0.36
N VAL A 307 12.55 7.36 -0.08
CA VAL A 307 13.32 7.01 1.12
C VAL A 307 12.53 7.32 2.38
N LYS A 308 11.90 8.51 2.47
CA LYS A 308 11.12 8.87 3.66
C LYS A 308 9.95 7.91 3.94
N SER A 309 9.31 7.41 2.89
CA SER A 309 8.03 6.71 3.03
C SER A 309 8.16 5.18 2.93
N TRP A 310 9.12 4.67 2.17
CA TRP A 310 9.21 3.25 1.80
C TRP A 310 10.50 2.55 2.26
N ASP A 311 11.41 3.22 3.00
CA ASP A 311 12.72 2.66 3.38
C ASP A 311 12.65 1.47 4.35
N THR A 312 11.64 1.44 5.24
CA THR A 312 11.41 0.30 6.12
C THR A 312 10.56 -0.78 5.43
N ILE A 313 10.90 -2.05 5.64
CA ILE A 313 10.18 -3.16 5.01
C ILE A 313 8.73 -3.24 5.47
N GLU A 314 8.44 -2.84 6.71
CA GLU A 314 7.09 -2.79 7.26
C GLU A 314 6.21 -1.82 6.47
N ASN A 315 6.78 -0.71 6.02
CA ASN A 315 6.07 0.25 5.18
C ASN A 315 5.80 -0.29 3.77
N ARG A 316 6.57 -1.30 3.33
CA ARG A 316 6.41 -1.95 2.04
C ARG A 316 5.45 -3.14 2.05
N ILE A 317 4.93 -3.57 3.21
CA ILE A 317 3.94 -4.65 3.28
C ILE A 317 2.67 -4.22 2.55
N ILE A 318 2.30 -4.93 1.48
CA ILE A 318 1.10 -4.63 0.67
C ILE A 318 -0.08 -5.52 0.99
N GLY A 319 0.14 -6.61 1.72
CA GLY A 319 -0.89 -7.60 2.00
C GLY A 319 -0.30 -8.87 2.59
N HIS A 320 -1.06 -9.95 2.48
CA HIS A 320 -0.66 -11.23 3.03
C HIS A 320 -1.14 -12.41 2.19
N LEU A 321 -0.36 -13.49 2.19
CA LEU A 321 -0.70 -14.71 1.47
C LEU A 321 -1.95 -15.33 2.08
N ARG A 322 -2.96 -15.58 1.23
CA ARG A 322 -4.24 -16.15 1.65
C ARG A 322 -4.35 -17.62 1.28
N PHE A 323 -3.95 -17.95 0.05
CA PHE A 323 -4.15 -19.28 -0.50
C PHE A 323 -3.11 -19.60 -1.57
N SER A 324 -2.67 -20.85 -1.63
CA SER A 324 -1.99 -21.42 -2.78
C SER A 324 -2.22 -22.93 -2.79
N PRO A 325 -2.61 -23.54 -3.91
CA PRO A 325 -2.74 -24.99 -3.98
C PRO A 325 -1.37 -25.68 -3.88
N PRO A 326 -1.35 -27.00 -3.66
CA PRO A 326 -0.14 -27.78 -3.82
C PRO A 326 0.30 -27.75 -5.27
N THR A 327 1.61 -27.83 -5.49
CA THR A 327 2.22 -28.08 -6.80
C THR A 327 2.70 -29.53 -6.84
N PRO A 328 1.82 -30.50 -7.07
CA PRO A 328 2.19 -31.92 -7.10
C PRO A 328 3.21 -32.18 -8.21
N ILE A 329 4.32 -32.81 -7.83
CA ILE A 329 5.48 -33.13 -8.70
C ILE A 329 5.09 -34.01 -9.90
N LEU A 330 3.95 -34.72 -9.82
CA LEU A 330 3.52 -35.77 -10.75
C LEU A 330 2.31 -35.39 -11.62
N CYS A 331 1.88 -34.12 -11.63
CA CYS A 331 0.73 -33.69 -12.42
C CYS A 331 1.12 -33.04 -13.75
N TRP A 332 0.29 -33.29 -14.75
CA TRP A 332 0.38 -32.83 -16.14
C TRP A 332 0.01 -31.33 -16.26
N VAL A 333 -0.51 -30.75 -15.17
CA VAL A 333 -0.79 -29.33 -14.99
C VAL A 333 -0.18 -28.90 -13.65
N SER A 334 0.78 -27.98 -13.68
CA SER A 334 1.30 -27.35 -12.46
C SER A 334 0.33 -26.25 -12.02
N TRP A 335 -0.29 -26.41 -10.85
CA TRP A 335 -1.12 -25.38 -10.24
C TRP A 335 -0.23 -24.34 -9.55
N ASP A 336 0.54 -23.60 -10.36
CA ASP A 336 1.53 -22.64 -9.90
C ASP A 336 0.91 -21.24 -9.74
N TYR A 337 0.01 -21.09 -8.78
CA TYR A 337 -0.55 -19.78 -8.43
C TYR A 337 -0.66 -19.58 -6.92
N ALA A 338 -0.70 -18.33 -6.51
CA ALA A 338 -0.93 -17.90 -5.13
C ALA A 338 -1.83 -16.66 -5.14
N VAL A 339 -2.67 -16.56 -4.10
CA VAL A 339 -3.63 -15.49 -3.90
C VAL A 339 -3.23 -14.71 -2.66
N ILE A 340 -2.98 -13.41 -2.84
CA ILE A 340 -2.57 -12.47 -1.80
C ILE A 340 -3.74 -11.56 -1.51
N GLU A 341 -4.20 -11.49 -0.26
CA GLU A 341 -5.18 -10.50 0.17
C GLU A 341 -4.47 -9.17 0.40
N LEU A 342 -4.85 -8.13 -0.36
CA LEU A 342 -4.22 -6.83 -0.26
C LEU A 342 -4.77 -6.04 0.93
N ASP A 343 -3.89 -5.29 1.57
CA ASP A 343 -4.27 -4.35 2.61
C ASP A 343 -5.01 -3.17 1.98
N LYS A 344 -6.30 -3.01 2.34
CA LYS A 344 -7.14 -1.92 1.83
C LYS A 344 -6.55 -0.54 2.14
N SER A 345 -5.76 -0.40 3.21
CA SER A 345 -5.12 0.87 3.54
C SER A 345 -4.06 1.28 2.51
N LYS A 346 -3.55 0.34 1.70
CA LYS A 346 -2.59 0.60 0.61
C LYS A 346 -3.23 1.06 -0.68
N ILE A 347 -4.54 0.82 -0.84
CA ILE A 347 -5.28 1.10 -2.06
C ILE A 347 -6.07 2.41 -1.87
N ASN A 348 -5.80 3.37 -2.74
CA ASN A 348 -6.67 4.53 -2.90
C ASN A 348 -7.62 4.25 -4.07
N ASP A 349 -8.91 4.06 -3.76
CA ASP A 349 -9.95 3.73 -4.75
C ASP A 349 -10.06 4.76 -5.88
N ALA A 350 -9.73 6.04 -5.62
CA ALA A 350 -9.76 7.10 -6.63
C ALA A 350 -8.59 7.03 -7.63
N THR A 351 -7.50 6.35 -7.27
CA THR A 351 -6.27 6.26 -8.10
C THR A 351 -5.90 4.82 -8.47
N PHE A 352 -6.71 3.85 -8.07
CA PHE A 352 -6.48 2.44 -8.37
C PHE A 352 -6.70 2.16 -9.86
N ALA A 353 -5.63 1.80 -10.57
CA ALA A 353 -5.66 1.56 -12.01
C ALA A 353 -6.32 0.22 -12.39
N GLY A 354 -6.44 -0.70 -11.44
CA GLY A 354 -6.91 -2.06 -11.69
C GLY A 354 -5.93 -2.86 -12.56
N ASN A 355 -6.47 -3.78 -13.34
CA ASN A 355 -5.68 -4.58 -14.29
C ASN A 355 -5.29 -3.73 -15.50
N ALA A 356 -4.27 -2.90 -15.32
CA ALA A 356 -3.68 -2.09 -16.38
C ALA A 356 -2.15 -2.16 -16.34
N ILE A 357 -1.53 -2.26 -17.51
CA ILE A 357 -0.08 -2.21 -17.70
C ILE A 357 0.28 -0.75 -18.03
N ASP A 358 1.24 -0.15 -17.32
CA ASP A 358 1.84 1.12 -17.75
C ASP A 358 2.81 0.85 -18.89
N LEU A 359 2.56 1.44 -20.06
CA LEU A 359 3.39 1.23 -21.25
C LEU A 359 4.77 1.94 -21.15
N GLY A 360 5.01 2.73 -20.11
CA GLY A 360 6.28 3.42 -19.87
C GLY A 360 6.53 4.57 -20.85
N THR A 361 7.78 5.05 -20.90
CA THR A 361 8.21 6.06 -21.89
C THR A 361 9.43 5.60 -22.71
N GLN A 362 9.91 4.37 -22.50
CA GLN A 362 11.08 3.82 -23.19
C GLN A 362 10.79 3.49 -24.65
N ILE A 363 9.60 2.95 -24.92
CA ILE A 363 9.11 2.69 -26.28
C ILE A 363 8.16 3.84 -26.63
N THR A 364 8.45 4.55 -27.72
CA THR A 364 7.59 5.67 -28.14
C THR A 364 6.22 5.16 -28.62
N PRO A 365 5.15 5.97 -28.59
CA PRO A 365 3.83 5.53 -29.03
C PRO A 365 3.78 4.99 -30.46
N ASP A 366 4.56 5.57 -31.38
CA ASP A 366 4.66 5.14 -32.77
C ASP A 366 5.43 3.83 -32.91
N GLU A 367 6.55 3.67 -32.20
CA GLU A 367 7.31 2.41 -32.18
C GLU A 367 6.49 1.29 -31.55
N PHE A 368 5.82 1.56 -30.43
CA PHE A 368 4.93 0.62 -29.75
C PHE A 368 3.83 0.13 -30.70
N THR A 369 3.19 1.06 -31.43
CA THR A 369 2.13 0.74 -32.38
C THR A 369 2.67 -0.15 -33.52
N CYS A 370 3.88 0.13 -34.02
CA CYS A 370 4.51 -0.69 -35.04
C CYS A 370 4.88 -2.10 -34.55
N LEU A 371 5.22 -2.25 -33.27
CA LEU A 371 5.53 -3.54 -32.65
C LEU A 371 4.27 -4.37 -32.35
N MET A 372 3.20 -3.74 -31.85
CA MET A 372 1.93 -4.41 -31.56
C MET A 372 1.12 -4.75 -32.81
N PHE A 373 1.22 -3.91 -33.84
CA PHE A 373 0.49 -4.05 -35.11
C PHE A 373 1.49 -4.11 -36.27
N PRO A 374 2.24 -5.22 -36.41
CA PRO A 374 3.29 -5.34 -37.41
C PRO A 374 2.77 -5.26 -38.86
N ASN A 375 1.54 -5.66 -39.15
CA ASN A 375 0.95 -5.52 -40.49
C ASN A 375 0.46 -4.09 -40.75
N ARG A 376 0.87 -3.49 -41.88
CA ARG A 376 0.59 -2.09 -42.23
C ARG A 376 -0.90 -1.78 -42.40
N THR A 377 -1.71 -2.72 -42.86
CA THR A 377 -3.13 -2.50 -43.19
C THR A 377 -4.00 -2.18 -41.98
N GLY A 378 -3.63 -2.60 -40.77
CA GLY A 378 -4.40 -2.39 -39.53
C GLY A 378 -3.78 -1.44 -38.51
N ARG A 379 -2.60 -0.86 -38.78
CA ARG A 379 -1.86 -0.01 -37.82
C ARG A 379 -2.62 1.24 -37.38
N HIS A 380 -3.40 1.83 -38.29
CA HIS A 380 -4.06 3.12 -38.06
C HIS A 380 -5.27 3.02 -37.12
N ASP A 381 -5.79 1.82 -36.88
CA ASP A 381 -6.97 1.62 -36.03
C ASP A 381 -6.60 1.60 -34.53
N PHE A 382 -5.34 1.33 -34.21
CA PHE A 382 -4.88 1.31 -32.83
C PHE A 382 -4.72 2.73 -32.27
N LYS A 383 -5.35 2.96 -31.11
CA LYS A 383 -5.23 4.21 -30.37
C LYS A 383 -4.40 3.99 -29.12
N TYR A 384 -3.16 4.50 -29.14
CA TYR A 384 -2.30 4.48 -27.96
C TYR A 384 -2.96 5.27 -26.80
N PRO A 385 -3.02 4.72 -25.58
CA PRO A 385 -3.69 5.37 -24.47
C PRO A 385 -2.94 6.64 -24.05
N VAL A 386 -3.66 7.77 -23.98
CA VAL A 386 -3.07 9.09 -23.61
C VAL A 386 -2.44 9.08 -22.22
N ASN A 387 -2.99 8.28 -21.31
CA ASN A 387 -2.47 8.11 -19.96
C ASN A 387 -1.42 6.99 -19.85
N ARG A 388 -1.03 6.36 -20.96
CA ARG A 388 -0.09 5.22 -21.05
C ARG A 388 -0.57 3.93 -20.37
N LEU A 389 -1.76 3.92 -19.77
CA LEU A 389 -2.30 2.76 -19.08
C LEU A 389 -3.09 1.90 -20.06
N PHE A 390 -2.57 0.71 -20.36
CA PHE A 390 -3.23 -0.26 -21.22
C PHE A 390 -4.07 -1.23 -20.37
N PRO A 391 -5.41 -1.17 -20.42
CA PRO A 391 -6.27 -2.05 -19.63
C PRO A 391 -6.22 -3.47 -20.18
N VAL A 392 -5.96 -4.44 -19.29
CA VAL A 392 -5.98 -5.88 -19.60
C VAL A 392 -7.36 -6.43 -19.29
N ARG A 393 -7.97 -7.12 -20.26
CA ARG A 393 -9.34 -7.65 -20.15
C ARG A 393 -9.45 -9.02 -20.83
N GLY A 394 -10.32 -9.86 -20.27
CA GLY A 394 -10.60 -11.19 -20.81
C GLY A 394 -9.44 -12.15 -20.63
N VAL A 395 -9.56 -13.28 -21.32
CA VAL A 395 -8.54 -14.33 -21.42
C VAL A 395 -8.49 -14.78 -22.88
N VAL A 396 -7.30 -15.14 -23.36
CA VAL A 396 -7.14 -15.70 -24.71
C VAL A 396 -7.59 -17.16 -24.68
N PRO A 397 -8.58 -17.58 -25.48
CA PRO A 397 -9.00 -18.98 -25.54
C PRO A 397 -7.91 -19.90 -26.10
N ASP A 398 -7.90 -21.17 -25.69
CA ASP A 398 -6.94 -22.17 -26.18
C ASP A 398 -6.95 -22.29 -27.72
N ASP A 399 -8.14 -22.21 -28.33
CA ASP A 399 -8.30 -22.22 -29.78
C ASP A 399 -7.58 -21.06 -30.46
N GLU A 400 -7.59 -19.87 -29.86
CA GLU A 400 -6.88 -18.69 -30.37
C GLU A 400 -5.37 -18.78 -30.12
N MET A 401 -4.94 -19.40 -29.00
CA MET A 401 -3.53 -19.71 -28.77
C MET A 401 -2.97 -20.63 -29.86
N HIS A 402 -3.72 -21.64 -30.29
CA HIS A 402 -3.32 -22.57 -31.34
C HIS A 402 -3.50 -22.02 -32.76
N ARG A 403 -4.53 -21.19 -32.97
CA ARG A 403 -4.90 -20.58 -34.25
C ARG A 403 -5.01 -19.06 -34.07
N PRO A 404 -3.88 -18.34 -34.09
CA PRO A 404 -3.86 -16.90 -33.87
C PRO A 404 -4.68 -16.15 -34.91
N THR A 405 -5.41 -15.13 -34.45
CA THR A 405 -6.18 -14.23 -35.32
C THR A 405 -5.33 -13.06 -35.83
N MET A 406 -4.25 -12.73 -35.12
CA MET A 406 -3.30 -11.69 -35.49
C MET A 406 -2.25 -12.22 -36.47
N VAL A 407 -1.64 -11.31 -37.22
CA VAL A 407 -0.60 -11.62 -38.23
C VAL A 407 0.64 -10.75 -38.03
N ASP A 408 1.81 -11.28 -38.41
CA ASP A 408 3.08 -10.54 -38.37
C ASP A 408 3.31 -9.65 -39.61
N GLN A 409 4.55 -9.16 -39.78
CA GLN A 409 4.92 -8.29 -40.90
C GLN A 409 4.93 -9.02 -42.25
N GLN A 410 4.91 -10.35 -42.24
CA GLN A 410 4.94 -11.24 -43.40
C GLN A 410 3.59 -11.96 -43.60
N ASP A 411 2.51 -11.46 -42.99
CA ASP A 411 1.17 -12.07 -43.01
C ASP A 411 1.09 -13.48 -42.39
N ASN A 412 2.08 -13.89 -41.58
CA ASN A 412 2.02 -15.16 -40.87
C ASN A 412 1.20 -15.02 -39.58
N ALA A 413 0.32 -15.99 -39.32
CA ALA A 413 -0.48 -16.02 -38.09
C ALA A 413 0.40 -16.13 -36.84
N CYS A 414 0.27 -15.20 -35.91
CA CYS A 414 0.96 -15.23 -34.61
C CYS A 414 0.20 -14.40 -33.56
N LEU A 415 0.38 -14.70 -32.27
CA LEU A 415 -0.12 -13.83 -31.20
C LEU A 415 0.97 -12.85 -30.79
N ILE A 416 0.70 -11.56 -30.89
CA ILE A 416 1.58 -10.53 -30.33
C ILE A 416 1.25 -10.37 -28.86
N VAL A 417 2.26 -10.54 -28.01
CA VAL A 417 2.12 -10.47 -26.56
C VAL A 417 3.02 -9.39 -26.01
N MET A 418 2.61 -8.79 -24.91
CA MET A 418 3.47 -7.91 -24.12
C MET A 418 3.48 -8.36 -22.68
N LYS A 419 4.62 -8.19 -22.04
CA LYS A 419 4.77 -8.39 -20.60
C LYS A 419 5.50 -7.20 -20.01
N ARG A 420 5.22 -6.94 -18.74
CA ARG A 420 5.95 -5.97 -17.94
C ARG A 420 6.40 -6.61 -16.65
N GLY A 421 7.71 -6.67 -16.47
CA GLY A 421 8.34 -7.20 -15.27
C GLY A 421 9.40 -6.23 -14.77
N ILE A 422 9.74 -6.31 -13.49
CA ILE A 422 10.71 -5.38 -12.87
C ILE A 422 12.08 -5.41 -13.55
N SER A 423 12.54 -6.60 -13.95
CA SER A 423 13.86 -6.82 -14.53
C SER A 423 13.90 -6.61 -16.05
N THR A 424 12.80 -6.90 -16.76
CA THR A 424 12.75 -6.78 -18.23
C THR A 424 12.10 -5.49 -18.71
N ALA A 425 11.52 -4.68 -17.82
CA ALA A 425 10.62 -3.58 -18.19
C ALA A 425 9.50 -4.06 -19.13
N LEU A 426 8.92 -3.14 -19.91
CA LEU A 426 7.96 -3.48 -20.96
C LEU A 426 8.68 -4.18 -22.11
N THR A 427 8.20 -5.35 -22.49
CA THR A 427 8.69 -6.09 -23.65
C THR A 427 7.52 -6.55 -24.49
N ILE A 428 7.71 -6.53 -25.81
CA ILE A 428 6.74 -6.99 -26.81
C ILE A 428 7.39 -8.17 -27.55
N GLY A 429 6.63 -9.22 -27.77
CA GLY A 429 7.10 -10.43 -28.41
C GLY A 429 5.98 -11.18 -29.12
N ARG A 430 6.30 -12.38 -29.59
CA ARG A 430 5.36 -13.29 -30.25
C ARG A 430 5.22 -14.53 -29.38
N ALA A 431 3.99 -14.90 -29.04
CA ALA A 431 3.74 -16.16 -28.37
C ALA A 431 3.82 -17.32 -29.37
N THR A 432 4.38 -18.43 -28.92
CA THR A 432 4.37 -19.69 -29.68
C THR A 432 2.98 -20.33 -29.55
N ASN A 433 2.44 -20.85 -30.64
CA ASN A 433 1.14 -21.52 -30.69
C ASN A 433 1.17 -23.00 -30.25
N LEU A 434 2.33 -23.45 -29.79
CA LEU A 434 2.63 -24.81 -29.36
C LEU A 434 3.03 -24.80 -27.88
N VAL A 435 2.59 -25.82 -27.16
CA VAL A 435 3.00 -26.03 -25.78
C VAL A 435 4.42 -26.62 -25.72
N SER A 436 5.20 -26.15 -24.77
CA SER A 436 6.52 -26.72 -24.46
C SER A 436 6.36 -27.82 -23.41
N TYR A 437 7.03 -28.95 -23.62
CA TYR A 437 7.10 -30.04 -22.65
C TYR A 437 8.45 -29.99 -21.92
N THR A 438 8.43 -30.06 -20.59
CA THR A 438 9.63 -30.18 -19.76
C THR A 438 9.59 -31.50 -19.00
N LEU A 439 10.71 -32.24 -18.99
CA LEU A 439 10.87 -33.45 -18.20
C LEU A 439 11.47 -33.07 -16.84
N THR A 440 10.66 -33.10 -15.79
CA THR A 440 11.15 -32.94 -14.41
C THR A 440 11.57 -34.32 -13.89
N ALA A 441 12.86 -34.64 -13.92
CA ALA A 441 13.37 -35.92 -13.43
C ALA A 441 13.31 -35.99 -11.89
N VAL A 442 12.77 -37.07 -11.31
CA VAL A 442 12.94 -37.40 -9.88
C VAL A 442 13.21 -38.88 -9.67
N LYS A 443 14.46 -39.20 -9.31
CA LYS A 443 14.87 -39.88 -8.05
C LYS A 443 16.40 -40.00 -8.02
N PRO A 444 17.09 -39.65 -6.91
CA PRO A 444 18.42 -40.20 -6.68
C PRO A 444 18.30 -41.72 -6.52
N PRO A 445 19.29 -42.51 -6.97
CA PRO A 445 19.25 -43.97 -6.83
C PRO A 445 19.11 -44.35 -5.35
N PRO A 446 18.45 -45.48 -5.03
CA PRO A 446 18.41 -45.97 -3.67
C PRO A 446 19.84 -46.13 -3.16
N LEU A 447 20.11 -45.60 -1.96
CA LEU A 447 21.31 -45.95 -1.21
C LEU A 447 21.25 -47.47 -1.02
N ASN A 448 21.98 -48.19 -1.86
CA ASN A 448 22.23 -49.61 -1.66
C ASN A 448 23.02 -49.73 -0.35
N GLY A 449 22.30 -50.04 0.73
CA GLY A 449 22.92 -50.63 1.89
C GLY A 449 23.41 -52.01 1.49
N GLN A 450 24.72 -52.22 1.55
CA GLN A 450 25.33 -53.53 1.74
C GLN A 450 26.65 -53.37 2.51
N TYR A 451 26.59 -53.90 3.74
CA TYR A 451 27.62 -54.44 4.64
C TYR A 451 28.78 -53.56 5.12
#